data_AF-A0A285HD12-F1
#
_entry.id   AF-A0A285HD12-F1
#
_cell.length_a   1.000
_cell.length_b   1.000
_cell.length_c   1.000
_cell.angle_alpha   90.00
_cell.angle_beta   90.00
_cell.angle_gamma   90.00
#
_symmetry.space_group_name_H-M   'P 1'
#
loop_
_entity.id
_entity.type
_entity.pdbx_description
1 polymer ?
#
loop_
_entity_poly.entity_id
_entity_poly.type
_entity_poly.pdbx_seq_one_letter_code
_entity_poly.pdbx_strand_id
1 'polypeptide(L)'
;MTTTQLEAPVMAVRPFARIGADTRYVLTGFPIGIAALTVGVTAFSLGLGLAVVWVGVPILIAALVAARGFAVLERRRIGAVLGQRIHDPVYRTGSALHRLADPQAWRDLAHAILRFIPNTIGFSFVVAWWSGLLGGLTWSAWGWALPDGPDDHGVPHWLGLGDSYSTEVVFYLVTALIFAATLPLVVRAAARLEALFAHALLASRPN
;
A
#
# COMPACT_ATOMS: atom_id res chain seq x y z
N MET A 1 -4.93 50.69 7.18
CA MET A 1 -5.85 49.78 6.44
C MET A 1 -5.30 48.38 6.61
N THR A 2 -5.74 47.70 7.67
CA THR A 2 -5.16 46.43 8.14
C THR A 2 -5.99 45.29 7.55
N THR A 3 -5.44 44.55 6.60
CA THR A 3 -6.11 43.40 6.00
C THR A 3 -6.12 42.26 7.01
N THR A 4 -7.27 42.02 7.63
CA THR A 4 -7.54 40.82 8.42
C THR A 4 -7.50 39.61 7.49
N GLN A 5 -6.35 38.92 7.46
CA GLN A 5 -6.24 37.59 6.88
C GLN A 5 -7.09 36.65 7.73
N LEU A 6 -8.22 36.21 7.19
CA LEU A 6 -9.00 35.12 7.77
C LEU A 6 -8.17 33.84 7.58
N GLU A 7 -7.48 33.40 8.63
CA GLU A 7 -6.92 32.05 8.71
C GLU A 7 -8.07 31.07 8.46
N ALA A 8 -8.05 30.42 7.29
CA ALA A 8 -8.99 29.38 6.97
C ALA A 8 -8.87 28.29 8.06
N PRO A 9 -9.99 27.77 8.59
CA PRO A 9 -9.95 26.73 9.60
C PRO A 9 -9.20 25.55 9.02
N VAL A 10 -8.08 25.17 9.64
CA VAL A 10 -7.36 23.93 9.34
C VAL A 10 -8.38 22.82 9.50
N MET A 11 -8.91 22.30 8.39
CA MET A 11 -9.93 21.25 8.44
C MET A 11 -9.35 20.08 9.22
N ALA A 12 -9.81 19.91 10.46
CA ALA A 12 -9.46 18.79 11.31
C ALA A 12 -9.98 17.53 10.63
N VAL A 13 -9.12 16.87 9.86
CA VAL A 13 -9.46 15.59 9.23
C VAL A 13 -9.79 14.63 10.36
N ARG A 14 -11.04 14.16 10.39
CA ARG A 14 -11.50 13.24 11.44
C ARG A 14 -10.54 12.03 11.48
N PRO A 15 -10.03 11.63 12.66
CA PRO A 15 -9.00 10.58 12.76
C PRO A 15 -9.46 9.27 12.10
N PHE A 16 -10.74 8.91 12.24
CA PHE A 16 -11.33 7.75 11.58
C PHE A 16 -11.34 7.83 10.05
N ALA A 17 -11.62 9.00 9.48
CA ALA A 17 -11.59 9.20 8.03
C ALA A 17 -10.18 9.03 7.47
N ARG A 18 -9.16 9.47 8.22
CA ARG A 18 -7.75 9.27 7.87
C ARG A 18 -7.35 7.79 7.94
N ILE A 19 -7.71 7.08 9.00
CA ILE A 19 -7.42 5.64 9.13
C ILE A 19 -8.05 4.86 7.98
N GLY A 20 -9.30 5.17 7.63
CA GLY A 20 -9.99 4.56 6.49
C GLY A 20 -9.30 4.86 5.15
N ALA A 21 -8.85 6.10 4.94
CA ALA A 21 -8.13 6.49 3.74
C ALA A 21 -6.76 5.79 3.61
N ASP A 22 -5.96 5.78 4.69
CA ASP A 22 -4.64 5.13 4.72
C ASP A 22 -4.79 3.59 4.60
N THR A 23 -5.81 3.01 5.23
CA THR A 23 -6.13 1.56 5.09
C THR A 23 -6.48 1.24 3.64
N ARG A 24 -7.39 2.00 3.03
CA ARG A 24 -7.77 1.82 1.62
C ARG A 24 -6.56 1.97 0.70
N TYR A 25 -5.70 2.94 0.97
CA TYR A 25 -4.48 3.15 0.22
C TYR A 25 -3.59 1.90 0.25
N VAL A 26 -3.25 1.38 1.43
CA VAL A 26 -2.39 0.18 1.53
C VAL A 26 -3.07 -1.06 0.92
N LEU A 27 -4.34 -1.30 1.26
CA LEU A 27 -5.05 -2.49 0.78
C LEU A 27 -5.24 -2.51 -0.74
N THR A 28 -5.46 -1.36 -1.37
CA THR A 28 -5.52 -1.27 -2.84
C THR A 28 -4.14 -1.22 -3.49
N GLY A 29 -3.09 -0.85 -2.75
CA GLY A 29 -1.71 -0.83 -3.23
C GLY A 29 -1.24 -2.21 -3.65
N PHE A 30 -1.52 -3.25 -2.86
CA PHE A 30 -1.12 -4.63 -3.15
C PHE A 30 -1.63 -5.19 -4.50
N PRO A 31 -2.94 -5.25 -4.79
CA PRO A 31 -3.44 -5.77 -6.07
C PRO A 31 -2.95 -4.93 -7.26
N ILE A 32 -2.86 -3.60 -7.08
CA ILE A 32 -2.28 -2.70 -8.09
C ILE A 32 -0.79 -3.02 -8.31
N GLY A 33 -0.05 -3.30 -7.24
CA GLY A 33 1.34 -3.73 -7.24
C GLY A 33 1.56 -5.02 -8.02
N ILE A 34 0.74 -6.04 -7.75
CA ILE A 34 0.76 -7.32 -8.49
C ILE A 34 0.52 -7.06 -9.98
N ALA A 35 -0.53 -6.33 -10.34
CA ALA A 35 -0.84 -6.05 -11.75
C ALA A 35 0.32 -5.37 -12.48
N ALA A 36 0.98 -4.39 -11.84
CA ALA A 36 2.13 -3.73 -12.44
C ALA A 36 3.38 -4.60 -12.50
N LEU A 37 3.62 -5.45 -11.50
CA LEU A 37 4.71 -6.41 -11.53
C LEU A 37 4.51 -7.38 -12.69
N THR A 38 3.33 -7.99 -12.80
CA THR A 38 3.00 -8.94 -13.86
C THR A 38 3.15 -8.28 -15.23
N VAL A 39 2.47 -7.15 -15.48
CA VAL A 39 2.53 -6.44 -16.77
C VAL A 39 3.95 -5.93 -17.06
N GLY A 40 4.61 -5.33 -16.08
CA GLY A 40 5.94 -4.75 -16.23
C GLY A 40 7.00 -5.79 -16.55
N VAL A 41 7.06 -6.88 -15.76
CA VAL A 41 8.03 -7.96 -15.97
C VAL A 41 7.75 -8.68 -17.28
N THR A 42 6.50 -9.07 -17.57
CA THR A 42 6.15 -9.78 -18.81
C THR A 42 6.47 -8.94 -20.05
N ALA A 43 6.02 -7.68 -20.10
CA ALA A 43 6.24 -6.81 -21.25
C ALA A 43 7.73 -6.46 -21.41
N PHE A 44 8.47 -6.26 -20.31
CA PHE A 44 9.90 -6.01 -20.36
C PHE A 44 10.68 -7.23 -20.86
N SER A 45 10.41 -8.42 -20.31
CA SER A 45 11.06 -9.66 -20.74
C SER A 45 10.75 -10.00 -22.21
N LEU A 46 9.50 -9.85 -22.64
CA LEU A 46 9.10 -10.03 -24.04
C LEU A 46 9.76 -9.00 -24.96
N GLY A 47 9.74 -7.71 -24.56
CA GLY A 47 10.32 -6.62 -25.34
C GLY A 47 11.83 -6.77 -25.49
N LEU A 48 12.52 -7.19 -24.43
CA LEU A 48 13.96 -7.42 -24.48
C LEU A 48 14.31 -8.68 -25.29
N GLY A 49 13.57 -9.78 -25.09
CA GLY A 49 13.80 -11.03 -25.82
C GLY A 49 13.54 -10.91 -27.34
N LEU A 50 12.50 -10.17 -27.72
CA LEU A 50 12.15 -9.95 -29.13
C LEU A 50 12.88 -8.76 -29.77
N ALA A 51 13.74 -8.05 -29.02
CA ALA A 51 14.45 -6.88 -29.54
C ALA A 51 15.38 -7.26 -30.71
N VAL A 52 15.91 -8.49 -30.70
CA VAL A 52 16.80 -9.04 -31.73
C VAL A 52 16.16 -9.00 -33.13
N VAL A 53 14.85 -9.23 -33.22
CA VAL A 53 14.09 -9.22 -34.49
C VAL A 53 13.36 -7.90 -34.72
N TRP A 54 13.75 -6.83 -34.02
CA TRP A 54 13.13 -5.49 -34.02
C TRP A 54 11.68 -5.42 -33.49
N VAL A 55 10.93 -6.53 -33.46
CA VAL A 55 9.57 -6.62 -32.89
C VAL A 55 9.55 -6.30 -31.39
N GLY A 56 10.65 -6.52 -30.67
CA GLY A 56 10.73 -6.20 -29.24
C GLY A 56 10.78 -4.71 -28.92
N VAL A 57 11.24 -3.86 -29.85
CA VAL A 57 11.30 -2.40 -29.66
C VAL A 57 9.91 -1.80 -29.38
N PRO A 58 8.86 -2.04 -30.21
CA PRO A 58 7.53 -1.55 -29.90
C PRO A 58 6.93 -2.16 -28.63
N ILE A 59 7.25 -3.41 -28.30
CA ILE A 59 6.81 -4.06 -27.05
C ILE A 59 7.44 -3.36 -25.84
N LEU A 60 8.73 -3.02 -25.92
CA LEU A 60 9.43 -2.30 -24.85
C LEU A 60 8.86 -0.89 -24.66
N ILE A 61 8.53 -0.19 -25.75
CA ILE A 61 7.83 1.10 -25.67
C ILE A 61 6.46 0.93 -25.02
N ALA A 62 5.71 -0.11 -25.36
CA ALA A 62 4.43 -0.41 -24.73
C ALA A 62 4.59 -0.69 -23.23
N ALA A 63 5.65 -1.40 -22.81
CA ALA A 63 5.99 -1.63 -21.42
C ALA A 63 6.23 -0.31 -20.66
N LEU A 64 7.01 0.61 -21.24
CA LEU A 64 7.26 1.94 -20.67
C LEU A 64 5.98 2.78 -20.56
N VAL A 65 5.09 2.71 -21.56
CA VAL A 65 3.79 3.40 -21.53
C VAL A 65 2.86 2.81 -20.46
N ALA A 66 2.81 1.49 -20.34
CA ALA A 66 2.04 0.82 -19.30
C ALA A 66 2.56 1.19 -17.90
N ALA A 67 3.87 1.17 -17.71
CA ALA A 67 4.52 1.59 -16.48
C ALA A 67 4.20 3.06 -16.12
N ARG A 68 4.22 3.96 -17.10
CA ARG A 68 3.78 5.35 -16.93
C ARG A 68 2.33 5.44 -16.45
N GLY A 69 1.42 4.62 -17.00
CA GLY A 69 0.03 4.55 -16.55
C GLY A 69 -0.08 4.23 -15.05
N PHE A 70 0.69 3.24 -14.58
CA PHE A 70 0.75 2.89 -13.16
C PHE A 70 1.39 3.99 -12.30
N ALA A 71 2.41 4.68 -12.80
CA ALA A 71 3.04 5.81 -12.11
C ALA A 71 2.06 7.00 -11.94
N VAL A 72 1.30 7.34 -12.98
CA VAL A 72 0.27 8.40 -12.91
C VAL A 72 -0.82 8.04 -11.91
N LEU A 73 -1.28 6.79 -11.90
CA LEU A 73 -2.24 6.32 -10.91
C LEU A 73 -1.68 6.48 -9.49
N GLU A 74 -0.42 6.13 -9.27
CA GLU A 74 0.21 6.23 -7.96
C GLU A 74 0.38 7.68 -7.50
N ARG A 75 0.83 8.59 -8.37
CA ARG A 75 0.93 10.04 -8.06
C ARG A 75 -0.40 10.63 -7.61
N ARG A 76 -1.51 10.19 -8.21
CA ARG A 76 -2.87 10.61 -7.80
C ARG A 76 -3.24 10.10 -6.40
N ARG A 77 -2.80 8.90 -6.03
CA ARG A 77 -3.10 8.27 -4.74
C ARG A 77 -2.26 8.87 -3.61
N ILE A 78 -0.97 9.12 -3.85
CA ILE A 78 -0.02 9.64 -2.84
C ILE A 78 -0.45 10.98 -2.24
N GLY A 79 -1.10 11.83 -3.04
CA GLY A 79 -1.54 13.15 -2.58
C GLY A 79 -2.44 13.12 -1.33
N ALA A 80 -3.22 12.05 -1.16
CA ALA A 80 -4.07 11.87 0.02
C ALA A 80 -3.26 11.53 1.29
N VAL A 81 -2.10 10.86 1.14
CA VAL A 81 -1.29 10.37 2.26
C VAL A 81 -0.23 11.38 2.70
N LEU A 82 0.53 11.92 1.73
CA LEU A 82 1.63 12.86 1.98
C LEU A 82 1.17 14.32 2.03
N GLY A 83 -0.06 14.63 1.61
CA GLY A 83 -0.57 16.01 1.55
C GLY A 83 0.10 16.86 0.48
N GLN A 84 0.95 16.27 -0.38
CA GLN A 84 1.65 16.93 -1.46
C GLN A 84 1.34 16.21 -2.78
N ARG A 85 1.01 16.98 -3.82
CA ARG A 85 0.87 16.44 -5.18
C ARG A 85 2.26 16.32 -5.80
N ILE A 86 2.61 15.13 -6.26
CA ILE A 86 3.79 14.93 -7.09
C ILE A 86 3.44 15.46 -8.49
N HIS A 87 4.26 16.38 -9.01
CA HIS A 87 4.08 16.89 -10.37
C HIS A 87 4.31 15.78 -11.39
N ASP A 88 3.50 15.75 -12.45
CA ASP A 88 3.73 14.84 -13.56
C ASP A 88 4.97 15.29 -14.35
N PRO A 89 5.96 14.41 -14.56
CA PRO A 89 7.17 14.75 -15.30
C PRO A 89 6.87 14.93 -16.79
N VAL A 90 7.70 15.73 -17.45
CA VAL A 90 7.65 15.89 -18.91
C VAL A 90 8.39 14.72 -19.55
N TYR A 91 7.65 13.92 -20.32
CA TYR A 91 8.20 12.75 -21.02
C TYR A 91 8.70 13.13 -22.41
N ARG A 92 9.75 12.46 -22.88
CA ARG A 92 10.26 12.68 -24.25
C ARG A 92 9.25 12.17 -25.27
N THR A 93 8.90 13.03 -26.23
CA THR A 93 8.04 12.72 -27.38
C THR A 93 8.86 12.58 -28.66
N GLY A 94 8.29 11.98 -29.70
CA GLY A 94 8.96 11.78 -31.00
C GLY A 94 9.25 10.32 -31.32
N SER A 95 10.41 10.06 -31.95
CA SER A 95 10.78 8.73 -32.45
C SER A 95 10.92 7.68 -31.35
N ALA A 96 10.86 6.40 -31.73
CA ALA A 96 11.04 5.26 -30.83
C ALA A 96 12.30 5.39 -29.95
N LEU A 97 13.41 5.81 -30.55
CA LEU A 97 14.69 6.04 -29.87
C LEU A 97 14.59 7.16 -28.82
N HIS A 98 13.89 8.26 -29.12
CA HIS A 98 13.72 9.36 -28.16
C HIS A 98 12.93 8.92 -26.92
N ARG A 99 11.90 8.08 -27.12
CA ARG A 99 11.09 7.53 -26.02
C ARG A 99 11.89 6.54 -25.16
N LEU A 100 12.66 5.65 -25.80
CA LEU A 100 13.54 4.72 -25.08
C LEU A 100 14.69 5.43 -24.35
N ALA A 101 15.13 6.58 -24.84
CA ALA A 101 16.15 7.37 -24.17
C ALA A 101 15.60 8.21 -22.99
N ASP A 102 14.31 8.12 -22.65
CA ASP A 102 13.72 8.88 -21.54
C ASP A 102 14.04 8.24 -20.18
N PRO A 103 14.88 8.87 -19.33
CA PRO A 103 15.23 8.30 -18.03
C PRO A 103 14.03 8.14 -17.09
N GLN A 104 13.00 8.99 -17.24
CA GLN A 104 11.82 8.92 -16.39
C GLN A 104 10.96 7.70 -16.72
N ALA A 105 10.86 7.32 -18.00
CA ALA A 105 10.12 6.15 -18.42
C ALA A 105 10.70 4.86 -17.79
N TRP A 106 12.03 4.76 -17.72
CA TRP A 106 12.72 3.65 -17.05
C TRP A 106 12.48 3.64 -15.54
N ARG A 107 12.41 4.80 -14.89
CA ARG A 107 12.08 4.89 -13.47
C ARG A 107 10.62 4.54 -13.17
N ASP A 108 9.70 4.90 -14.06
CA ASP A 108 8.32 4.47 -13.96
C ASP A 108 8.21 2.94 -14.07
N LEU A 109 9.01 2.32 -14.96
CA LEU A 109 9.10 0.85 -15.08
C LEU A 109 9.72 0.21 -13.83
N ALA A 110 10.83 0.77 -13.32
CA ALA A 110 11.44 0.32 -12.08
C ALA A 110 10.46 0.41 -10.91
N HIS A 111 9.70 1.50 -10.81
CA HIS A 111 8.64 1.65 -9.81
C HIS A 111 7.53 0.61 -10.01
N ALA A 112 7.06 0.39 -11.24
CA ALA A 112 6.03 -0.60 -11.53
C ALA A 112 6.42 -2.01 -11.05
N ILE A 113 7.69 -2.39 -11.21
CA ILE A 113 8.22 -3.69 -10.78
C ILE A 113 8.49 -3.71 -9.27
N LEU A 114 9.19 -2.72 -8.74
CA LEU A 114 9.71 -2.78 -7.37
C LEU A 114 8.68 -2.40 -6.29
N ARG A 115 7.60 -1.67 -6.64
CA ARG A 115 6.56 -1.28 -5.67
C ARG A 115 5.85 -2.47 -5.02
N PHE A 116 5.93 -3.65 -5.63
CA PHE A 116 5.37 -4.87 -5.04
C PHE A 116 5.94 -5.16 -3.64
N ILE A 117 7.22 -4.82 -3.40
CA ILE A 117 7.90 -5.05 -2.11
C ILE A 117 7.24 -4.25 -0.98
N PRO A 118 7.20 -2.90 -1.01
CA PRO A 118 6.57 -2.13 0.05
C PRO A 118 5.08 -2.42 0.18
N ASN A 119 4.37 -2.66 -0.94
CA ASN A 119 2.94 -2.95 -0.91
C ASN A 119 2.62 -4.29 -0.23
N THR A 120 3.46 -5.31 -0.42
CA THR A 120 3.29 -6.63 0.21
C THR A 120 3.51 -6.54 1.72
N ILE A 121 4.54 -5.79 2.14
CA ILE A 121 4.83 -5.56 3.56
C ILE A 121 3.67 -4.80 4.20
N GLY A 122 3.28 -3.66 3.61
CA GLY A 122 2.17 -2.84 4.10
C GLY A 122 0.87 -3.61 4.20
N PHE A 123 0.50 -4.33 3.14
CA PHE A 123 -0.70 -5.15 3.10
C PHE A 123 -0.71 -6.22 4.20
N SER A 124 0.38 -6.95 4.37
CA SER A 124 0.49 -8.00 5.40
C SER A 124 0.26 -7.45 6.80
N PHE A 125 0.90 -6.32 7.14
CA PHE A 125 0.72 -5.68 8.44
C PHE A 125 -0.70 -5.15 8.64
N VAL A 126 -1.25 -4.45 7.65
CA VAL A 126 -2.60 -3.87 7.75
C VAL A 126 -3.64 -4.97 7.88
N VAL A 127 -3.55 -6.04 7.08
CA VAL A 127 -4.45 -7.20 7.19
C VAL A 127 -4.29 -7.89 8.54
N ALA A 128 -3.06 -8.15 9.01
CA ALA A 128 -2.85 -8.77 10.32
C ALA A 128 -3.46 -7.94 11.45
N TRP A 129 -3.31 -6.61 11.41
CA TRP A 129 -3.88 -5.72 12.42
C TRP A 129 -5.41 -5.70 12.41
N TRP A 130 -6.01 -5.60 11.22
CA TRP A 130 -7.47 -5.67 11.09
C TRP A 130 -8.02 -7.03 11.50
N SER A 131 -7.33 -8.12 11.17
CA SER A 131 -7.70 -9.47 11.60
C SER A 131 -7.61 -9.65 13.11
N GLY A 132 -6.55 -9.15 13.76
CA GLY A 132 -6.41 -9.20 15.21
C GLY A 132 -7.49 -8.38 15.93
N LEU A 133 -7.78 -7.18 15.42
CA LEU A 133 -8.85 -6.32 15.93
C LEU A 133 -10.23 -6.97 15.80
N LEU A 134 -10.61 -7.38 14.59
CA LEU A 134 -11.93 -7.95 14.32
C LEU A 134 -12.09 -9.32 14.95
N GLY A 135 -11.05 -10.16 14.91
CA GLY A 135 -11.04 -11.48 15.53
C GLY A 135 -11.23 -11.38 17.04
N GLY A 136 -10.49 -10.50 17.72
CA GLY A 136 -10.64 -10.33 19.16
C GLY A 136 -11.96 -9.68 19.56
N LEU A 137 -12.48 -8.72 18.79
CA LEU A 137 -13.81 -8.11 19.04
C LEU A 137 -14.96 -9.09 18.86
N THR A 138 -14.85 -9.99 17.89
CA THR A 138 -15.92 -10.93 17.55
C THR A 138 -15.79 -12.28 18.26
N TRP A 139 -14.70 -12.52 19.00
CA TRP A 139 -14.44 -13.80 19.68
C TRP A 139 -15.63 -14.25 20.54
N SER A 140 -16.24 -13.34 21.30
CA SER A 140 -17.41 -13.65 22.14
C SER A 140 -18.61 -14.16 21.34
N ALA A 141 -18.74 -13.78 20.06
CA ALA A 141 -19.86 -14.17 19.22
C ALA A 141 -19.76 -15.59 18.66
N TRP A 142 -18.55 -16.14 18.49
CA TRP A 142 -18.33 -17.44 17.83
C TRP A 142 -17.42 -18.41 18.59
N GLY A 143 -16.66 -17.95 19.59
CA GLY A 143 -15.74 -18.79 20.36
C GLY A 143 -16.44 -19.95 21.09
N TRP A 144 -17.70 -19.76 21.50
CA TRP A 144 -18.51 -20.80 22.14
C TRP A 144 -18.90 -21.95 21.20
N ALA A 145 -18.79 -21.75 19.88
CA ALA A 145 -19.15 -22.76 18.88
C ALA A 145 -17.96 -23.64 18.48
N LEU A 146 -16.76 -23.37 19.02
CA LEU A 146 -15.59 -24.20 18.75
C LEU A 146 -15.69 -25.51 19.55
N PRO A 147 -15.33 -26.66 18.96
CA PRO A 147 -15.37 -27.93 19.68
C PRO A 147 -14.29 -27.97 20.77
N ASP A 148 -14.68 -27.99 22.03
CA ASP A 148 -13.74 -28.15 23.15
C ASP A 148 -13.24 -29.61 23.22
N GLY A 149 -12.08 -29.86 22.62
CA GLY A 149 -11.36 -31.13 22.73
C GLY A 149 -10.53 -31.23 24.03
N PRO A 150 -10.16 -32.44 24.48
CA PRO A 150 -9.33 -32.62 25.68
C PRO A 150 -7.95 -31.95 25.58
N ASP A 151 -7.46 -31.71 24.37
CA ASP A 151 -6.19 -31.02 24.08
C ASP A 151 -6.40 -29.62 23.46
N ASP A 152 -7.66 -29.15 23.33
CA ASP A 152 -7.97 -27.87 22.70
C ASP A 152 -7.93 -26.75 23.75
N HIS A 153 -6.75 -26.15 23.88
CA HIS A 153 -6.49 -25.08 24.85
C HIS A 153 -6.30 -23.74 24.14
N GLY A 154 -7.07 -22.74 24.56
CA GLY A 154 -6.91 -21.37 24.09
C GLY A 154 -5.55 -20.76 24.46
N VAL A 155 -5.16 -19.70 23.74
CA VAL A 155 -3.92 -18.94 24.02
C VAL A 155 -3.77 -18.54 25.50
N PRO A 156 -4.84 -18.12 26.23
CA PRO A 156 -4.72 -17.77 27.64
C PRO A 156 -4.26 -18.92 28.54
N HIS A 157 -4.66 -20.16 28.23
CA HIS A 157 -4.22 -21.34 28.97
C HIS A 157 -2.70 -21.52 28.88
N TRP A 158 -2.14 -21.42 27.67
CA TRP A 158 -0.69 -21.53 27.44
C TRP A 158 0.12 -20.43 28.14
N LEU A 159 -0.52 -19.31 28.47
CA LEU A 159 0.05 -18.21 29.23
C LEU A 159 -0.16 -18.35 30.76
N GLY A 160 -0.78 -19.45 31.22
CA GLY A 160 -1.05 -19.72 32.63
C GLY A 160 -2.23 -18.93 33.21
N LEU A 161 -3.10 -18.37 32.37
CA LEU A 161 -4.27 -17.58 32.80
C LEU A 161 -5.52 -18.44 33.07
N GLY A 162 -5.47 -19.73 32.70
CA GLY A 162 -6.53 -20.72 32.90
C GLY A 162 -7.49 -20.85 31.71
N ASP A 163 -8.32 -21.90 31.77
CA ASP A 163 -9.26 -22.32 30.70
C ASP A 163 -10.67 -21.72 30.83
N SER A 164 -10.85 -20.69 31.66
CA SER A 164 -12.18 -20.11 31.84
C SER A 164 -12.58 -19.29 30.61
N TYR A 165 -13.79 -19.53 30.08
CA TYR A 165 -14.34 -18.78 28.96
C TYR A 165 -14.30 -17.25 29.17
N SER A 166 -14.56 -16.76 30.38
CA SER A 166 -14.45 -15.33 30.69
C SER A 166 -13.02 -14.82 30.59
N THR A 167 -12.02 -15.64 30.95
CA THR A 167 -10.59 -15.29 30.79
C THR A 167 -10.28 -15.14 29.31
N GLU A 168 -10.77 -16.03 28.45
CA GLU A 168 -10.55 -15.93 27.01
C GLU A 168 -11.20 -14.68 26.40
N VAL A 169 -12.48 -14.44 26.73
CA VAL A 169 -13.20 -13.25 26.24
C VAL A 169 -12.47 -11.97 26.66
N VAL A 170 -12.06 -11.86 27.92
CA VAL A 170 -11.32 -10.68 28.42
C VAL A 170 -9.97 -10.57 27.72
N PHE A 171 -9.23 -11.67 27.57
CA PHE A 171 -7.92 -11.69 26.91
C PHE A 171 -8.00 -11.22 25.45
N TYR A 172 -8.93 -11.77 24.67
CA TYR A 172 -9.09 -11.40 23.26
C TYR A 172 -9.65 -9.98 23.09
N LEU A 173 -10.49 -9.52 24.01
CA LEU A 173 -10.97 -8.13 24.03
C LEU A 173 -9.83 -7.15 24.33
N VAL A 174 -8.99 -7.43 25.34
CA VAL A 174 -7.80 -6.63 25.64
C VAL A 174 -6.83 -6.63 24.45
N THR A 175 -6.62 -7.79 23.82
CA THR A 175 -5.81 -7.92 22.61
C THR A 175 -6.38 -7.04 21.49
N ALA A 176 -7.68 -7.10 21.23
CA ALA A 176 -8.34 -6.25 20.25
C ALA A 176 -8.18 -4.76 20.56
N LEU A 177 -8.26 -4.35 21.84
CA LEU A 177 -8.01 -2.95 22.22
C LEU A 177 -6.57 -2.52 21.93
N ILE A 178 -5.58 -3.39 22.16
CA ILE A 178 -4.17 -3.13 21.81
C ILE A 178 -4.02 -2.98 20.29
N PHE A 179 -4.62 -3.88 19.50
CA PHE A 179 -4.63 -3.77 18.04
C PHE A 179 -5.32 -2.48 17.59
N ALA A 180 -6.48 -2.13 18.15
CA ALA A 180 -7.19 -0.89 17.86
C ALA A 180 -6.35 0.36 18.16
N ALA A 181 -5.67 0.38 19.30
CA ALA A 181 -4.85 1.52 19.73
C ALA A 181 -3.60 1.70 18.85
N THR A 182 -3.02 0.60 18.37
CA THR A 182 -1.80 0.61 17.54
C THR A 182 -2.09 0.67 16.03
N LEU A 183 -3.32 0.35 15.59
CA LEU A 183 -3.76 0.38 14.19
C LEU A 183 -3.44 1.69 13.46
N PRO A 184 -3.71 2.89 14.02
CA PRO A 184 -3.45 4.15 13.32
C PRO A 184 -1.97 4.34 13.03
N LEU A 185 -1.09 3.90 13.93
CA LEU A 185 0.36 3.97 13.76
C LEU A 185 0.82 3.03 12.65
N VAL A 186 0.37 1.77 12.67
CA VAL A 186 0.77 0.74 11.71
C VAL A 186 0.28 1.08 10.30
N VAL A 187 -0.99 1.42 10.16
CA VAL A 187 -1.58 1.83 8.88
C VAL A 187 -0.88 3.06 8.33
N ARG A 188 -0.56 4.05 9.20
CA ARG A 188 0.16 5.26 8.78
C ARG A 188 1.60 4.96 8.37
N ALA A 189 2.30 4.08 9.09
CA ALA A 189 3.66 3.68 8.78
C ALA A 189 3.72 2.94 7.43
N ALA A 190 2.80 2.00 7.19
CA ALA A 190 2.66 1.29 5.93
C ALA A 190 2.37 2.24 4.76
N ALA A 191 1.37 3.12 4.91
CA ALA A 191 1.03 4.10 3.87
C ALA A 191 2.20 5.06 3.56
N ARG A 192 2.95 5.48 4.58
CA ARG A 192 4.15 6.31 4.39
C ARG A 192 5.28 5.55 3.70
N LEU A 193 5.51 4.29 4.05
CA LEU A 193 6.55 3.46 3.45
C LEU A 193 6.30 3.31 1.94
N GLU A 194 5.08 2.98 1.53
CA GLU A 194 4.68 2.94 0.12
C GLU A 194 4.82 4.31 -0.56
N ALA A 195 4.32 5.37 0.08
CA ALA A 195 4.32 6.71 -0.50
C ALA A 195 5.74 7.30 -0.63
N LEU A 196 6.63 7.07 0.34
CA LEU A 196 8.03 7.50 0.29
C LEU A 196 8.81 6.75 -0.79
N PHE A 197 8.57 5.45 -0.92
CA PHE A 197 9.16 4.64 -1.98
C PHE A 197 8.76 5.17 -3.36
N ALA A 198 7.47 5.42 -3.56
CA ALA A 198 6.97 5.98 -4.79
C ALA A 198 7.48 7.41 -5.01
N HIS A 199 7.57 8.24 -3.98
CA HIS A 199 8.13 9.59 -4.09
C HIS A 199 9.60 9.56 -4.53
N ALA A 200 10.43 8.70 -3.93
CA ALA A 200 11.85 8.57 -4.29
C ALA A 200 12.04 8.23 -5.78
N LEU A 201 11.20 7.33 -6.31
CA LEU A 201 11.28 6.89 -7.71
C LEU A 201 10.54 7.78 -8.70
N LEU A 202 9.51 8.51 -8.27
CA LEU A 202 8.65 9.30 -9.18
C LEU A 202 8.91 10.81 -9.12
N ALA A 203 9.47 11.34 -8.03
CA ALA A 203 9.65 12.78 -7.84
C ALA A 203 10.96 13.33 -8.41
N SER A 204 11.94 12.50 -8.77
CA SER A 204 13.21 13.04 -9.26
C SER A 204 13.05 13.64 -10.67
N ARG A 205 12.99 14.97 -10.74
CA ARG A 205 13.91 15.79 -11.53
C ARG A 205 13.86 17.21 -10.96
N PRO A 206 14.88 17.66 -10.22
CA PRO A 206 15.23 19.07 -10.28
C PRO A 206 15.72 19.34 -11.70
N ASN A 207 15.12 20.35 -12.34
CA ASN A 207 15.73 20.99 -13.51
C ASN A 207 17.02 21.68 -13.10
#